data_AF-A0A938K917-F1
#
_entry.id   AF-A0A938K917-F1
#
_cell.length_a   1.000
_cell.length_b   1.000
_cell.length_c   1.000
_cell.angle_alpha   90.00
_cell.angle_beta   90.00
_cell.angle_gamma   90.00
#
_symmetry.space_group_name_H-M   'P 1'
#
loop_
_entity.id
_entity.type
_entity.pdbx_description
1 polymer ?
#
loop_
_entity_poly.entity_id
_entity_poly.type
_entity_poly.pdbx_seq_one_letter_code
_entity_poly.pdbx_strand_id
1 'polypeptide(L)'
;MITPDDKNWTWVLERPCTDCGFVAGEFEVTRTGEVVRDLGQRWMKVLGRVDVSQRPSPSVWSPLEYGCHVRDVFRIFDRRLALMIEQVDPRFENWDQDKTAIDDDYQSQSSSVVADELLCA
;
A
#
# COMPACT_ATOMS: atom_id res chain seq x y z
N MET A 1 13.37 -3.43 -15.75
CA MET A 1 13.78 -3.55 -14.33
C MET A 1 13.12 -2.39 -13.62
N ILE A 2 12.45 -2.66 -12.50
CA ILE A 2 11.87 -1.59 -11.67
C ILE A 2 13.01 -0.84 -11.01
N THR A 3 12.97 0.49 -11.09
CA THR A 3 13.93 1.34 -10.41
C THR A 3 13.58 1.35 -8.92
N PRO A 4 14.53 1.03 -8.03
CA PRO A 4 14.28 1.09 -6.60
C PRO A 4 13.81 2.48 -6.17
N ASP A 5 12.90 2.52 -5.21
CA ASP A 5 12.36 3.78 -4.72
C ASP A 5 13.26 4.39 -3.64
N ASP A 6 13.84 5.55 -3.97
CA ASP A 6 14.72 6.33 -3.09
C ASP A 6 14.04 7.62 -2.57
N LYS A 7 12.74 7.77 -2.81
CA LYS A 7 12.02 8.99 -2.46
C LYS A 7 11.86 9.14 -0.96
N ASN A 8 12.09 10.37 -0.48
CA ASN A 8 11.69 10.73 0.87
C ASN A 8 10.17 10.96 0.95
N TRP A 9 9.40 9.92 1.24
CA TRP A 9 7.93 9.97 1.31
C TRP A 9 7.37 10.97 2.33
N THR A 10 8.16 11.51 3.26
CA THR A 10 7.66 12.51 4.22
C THR A 10 7.32 13.85 3.56
N TRP A 11 7.72 14.08 2.30
CA TRP A 11 7.32 15.28 1.55
C TRP A 11 5.80 15.48 1.49
N VAL A 12 5.01 14.40 1.58
CA VAL A 12 3.53 14.46 1.55
C VAL A 12 2.95 15.27 2.71
N LEU A 13 3.72 15.46 3.78
CA LEU A 13 3.33 16.27 4.94
C LEU A 13 3.46 17.77 4.66
N GLU A 14 4.25 18.16 3.66
CA GLU A 14 4.63 19.55 3.40
C GLU A 14 3.87 20.18 2.23
N ARG A 15 3.38 19.36 1.30
CA ARG A 15 2.74 19.83 0.06
C ARG A 15 1.73 18.83 -0.51
N PRO A 16 0.75 19.29 -1.33
CA PRO A 16 -0.15 18.41 -2.06
C PRO A 16 0.59 17.44 -2.97
N CYS A 17 0.03 16.24 -3.14
CA CYS A 17 0.50 15.29 -4.15
C CYS A 17 0.26 15.83 -5.56
N THR A 18 1.29 15.89 -6.39
CA THR A 18 1.20 16.39 -7.77
C THR A 18 0.40 15.45 -8.69
N ASP A 19 0.30 14.18 -8.32
CA ASP A 19 -0.29 13.15 -9.18
C ASP A 19 -1.80 13.00 -8.93
N CYS A 20 -2.22 13.07 -7.66
CA CYS A 20 -3.62 12.87 -7.27
C CYS A 20 -4.25 14.03 -6.51
N GLY A 21 -3.49 15.07 -6.16
CA GLY A 21 -3.97 16.23 -5.42
C GLY A 21 -4.21 16.01 -3.92
N PHE A 22 -3.90 14.83 -3.38
CA PHE A 22 -4.08 14.55 -1.95
C PHE A 22 -3.26 15.50 -1.06
N VAL A 23 -3.89 16.07 -0.03
CA VAL A 23 -3.26 16.99 0.94
C VAL A 23 -3.28 16.35 2.32
N ALA A 24 -2.14 15.79 2.75
CA ALA A 24 -2.10 15.05 4.02
C ALA A 24 -2.33 15.96 5.24
N GLY A 25 -1.84 17.19 5.21
CA GLY A 25 -1.98 18.15 6.32
C GLY A 25 -3.42 18.64 6.57
N GLU A 26 -4.31 18.49 5.59
CA GLU A 26 -5.73 18.87 5.70
C GLU A 26 -6.65 17.65 5.91
N PHE A 27 -6.09 16.45 5.96
CA PHE A 27 -6.87 15.22 6.08
C PHE A 27 -7.43 15.06 7.50
N GLU A 28 -8.74 14.84 7.60
CA GLU A 28 -9.41 14.59 8.88
C GLU A 28 -9.06 13.20 9.41
N VAL A 29 -8.17 13.13 10.41
CA VAL A 29 -7.62 11.86 10.93
C VAL A 29 -8.70 10.88 11.43
N THR A 30 -9.81 11.38 11.98
CA THR A 30 -10.95 10.56 12.43
C THR A 30 -11.60 9.77 11.28
N ARG A 31 -11.44 10.21 10.02
CA ARG A 31 -11.98 9.53 8.83
C ARG A 31 -11.07 8.44 8.29
N THR A 32 -9.86 8.27 8.83
CA THR A 32 -8.87 7.29 8.34
C THR A 32 -9.46 5.89 8.18
N GLY A 33 -10.17 5.38 9.20
CA GLY A 33 -10.74 4.04 9.15
C GLY A 33 -11.82 3.86 8.07
N GLU A 34 -12.65 4.88 7.83
CA GLU A 34 -13.64 4.85 6.73
C GLU A 34 -12.93 4.78 5.37
N VAL A 35 -11.94 5.65 5.16
CA VAL A 35 -11.21 5.77 3.90
C VAL A 35 -10.39 4.52 3.57
N VAL A 36 -9.76 3.90 4.57
CA VAL A 36 -9.02 2.63 4.38
C VAL A 36 -9.95 1.50 3.92
N ARG A 37 -11.13 1.37 4.53
CA ARG A 37 -12.13 0.36 4.12
C ARG A 37 -12.65 0.60 2.71
N ASP A 38 -12.94 1.87 2.36
CA ASP A 38 -13.31 2.23 0.98
C ASP A 38 -12.19 1.90 -0.01
N LEU A 39 -10.93 2.16 0.35
CA LEU A 39 -9.77 1.83 -0.47
C LEU A 39 -9.67 0.33 -0.75
N GLY A 40 -9.94 -0.53 0.25
CA GLY A 40 -10.04 -1.98 0.06
C GLY A 40 -11.09 -2.36 -0.99
N GLN A 41 -12.30 -1.76 -0.93
CA GLN A 41 -13.36 -2.00 -1.92
C GLN A 41 -12.98 -1.52 -3.33
N ARG A 42 -12.23 -0.42 -3.45
CA ARG A 42 -11.72 0.06 -4.74
C ARG A 42 -10.69 -0.90 -5.33
N TRP A 43 -9.81 -1.45 -4.50
CA TRP A 43 -8.82 -2.45 -4.93
C TRP A 43 -9.46 -3.74 -5.42
N MET A 44 -10.54 -4.22 -4.79
CA MET A 44 -11.31 -5.39 -5.30
C MET A 44 -11.68 -5.24 -6.78
N LYS A 45 -12.14 -4.04 -7.18
CA LYS A 45 -12.54 -3.77 -8.57
C LYS A 45 -11.35 -3.78 -9.53
N VAL A 46 -10.16 -3.39 -9.05
CA VAL A 46 -8.92 -3.43 -9.85
C VAL A 46 -8.40 -4.87 -9.94
N LEU A 47 -8.40 -5.60 -8.82
CA LEU A 47 -7.87 -6.96 -8.73
C LEU A 47 -8.72 -8.00 -9.47
N GLY A 48 -10.00 -7.68 -9.74
CA GLY A 48 -10.89 -8.49 -10.58
C GLY A 48 -10.73 -8.29 -12.09
N ARG A 49 -9.81 -7.42 -12.55
CA ARG A 49 -9.59 -7.21 -14.00
C ARG A 49 -8.82 -8.36 -14.62
N VAL A 50 -9.10 -8.65 -15.89
CA VAL A 50 -8.43 -9.73 -16.64
C VAL A 50 -6.93 -9.47 -16.88
N ASP A 51 -6.54 -8.20 -16.95
CA ASP A 51 -5.18 -7.74 -17.22
C ASP A 51 -4.40 -7.35 -15.95
N VAL A 52 -4.91 -7.70 -14.77
CA VAL A 52 -4.35 -7.27 -13.47
C VAL A 52 -2.87 -7.62 -13.28
N SER A 53 -2.40 -8.73 -13.85
CA SER A 53 -1.00 -9.17 -13.77
C SER A 53 -0.10 -8.60 -14.87
N GLN A 54 -0.65 -7.83 -15.82
CA GLN A 54 0.12 -7.28 -16.93
C GLN A 54 0.81 -5.99 -16.51
N ARG A 55 2.14 -5.96 -16.59
CA ARG A 55 2.92 -4.74 -16.40
C ARG A 55 2.73 -3.83 -17.62
N PRO A 56 2.35 -2.55 -17.45
CA PRO A 56 2.20 -1.62 -18.57
C PRO A 56 3.54 -1.26 -19.21
N SER A 57 4.65 -1.37 -18.45
CA SER A 57 6.01 -1.29 -18.98
C SER A 57 6.98 -2.08 -18.07
N PRO A 58 8.20 -2.41 -18.53
CA PRO A 58 9.15 -3.18 -17.74
C PRO A 58 9.67 -2.50 -16.46
N SER A 59 9.36 -1.22 -16.25
CA SER A 59 9.77 -0.42 -15.08
C SER A 59 8.59 -0.03 -14.20
N VAL A 60 7.38 -0.49 -14.49
CA VAL A 60 6.16 -0.19 -13.74
C VAL A 60 5.52 -1.49 -13.28
N TRP A 61 5.19 -1.56 -11.99
CA TRP A 61 4.46 -2.70 -11.43
C TRP A 61 3.11 -2.90 -12.13
N SER A 62 2.69 -4.15 -12.23
CA SER A 62 1.33 -4.49 -12.63
C SER A 62 0.33 -4.04 -11.56
N PRO A 63 -0.95 -3.87 -11.90
CA PRO A 63 -1.99 -3.63 -10.91
C PRO A 63 -2.01 -4.65 -9.76
N LEU A 64 -1.68 -5.92 -10.02
CA LEU A 64 -1.57 -6.97 -9.01
C LEU A 64 -0.46 -6.66 -8.00
N GLU A 65 0.73 -6.34 -8.50
CA GLU A 65 1.89 -6.02 -7.66
C GLU A 65 1.63 -4.78 -6.80
N TYR A 66 0.97 -3.74 -7.34
CA TYR A 66 0.51 -2.62 -6.52
C TYR A 66 -0.53 -3.03 -5.46
N GLY A 67 -1.43 -3.97 -5.78
CA GLY A 67 -2.37 -4.53 -4.82
C GLY A 67 -1.67 -5.25 -3.66
N CYS A 68 -0.68 -6.08 -3.97
CA CYS A 68 0.18 -6.75 -2.97
C CYS A 68 0.86 -5.71 -2.06
N HIS A 69 1.44 -4.67 -2.65
CA HIS A 69 2.08 -3.59 -1.91
C HIS A 69 1.11 -2.89 -0.96
N VAL A 70 -0.09 -2.50 -1.42
CA VAL A 70 -1.09 -1.84 -0.57
C VAL A 70 -1.56 -2.76 0.56
N ARG A 71 -1.72 -4.06 0.30
CA ARG A 71 -2.04 -5.03 1.35
C ARG A 71 -0.96 -5.06 2.42
N ASP A 72 0.31 -5.09 2.03
CA ASP A 72 1.40 -5.15 2.99
C ASP A 72 1.55 -3.82 3.76
N VAL A 73 1.27 -2.69 3.12
CA VAL A 73 1.11 -1.39 3.82
C VAL A 73 0.02 -1.49 4.90
N PHE A 74 -1.16 -2.04 4.61
CA PHE A 74 -2.22 -2.20 5.61
C PHE A 74 -1.76 -3.06 6.79
N ARG A 75 -1.11 -4.20 6.53
CA ARG A 75 -0.58 -5.10 7.57
C ARG A 75 0.48 -4.41 8.45
N ILE A 76 1.40 -3.67 7.84
CA ILE A 76 2.46 -2.96 8.55
C ILE A 76 1.87 -1.87 9.44
N PHE A 77 0.92 -1.09 8.94
CA PHE A 77 0.32 -0.02 9.72
C PHE A 77 -0.62 -0.53 10.81
N ASP A 78 -1.31 -1.66 10.60
CA ASP A 78 -2.03 -2.36 11.67
C ASP A 78 -1.07 -2.79 12.78
N ARG A 79 0.06 -3.42 12.43
CA ARG A 79 1.09 -3.79 13.41
C ARG A 79 1.66 -2.59 14.15
N ARG A 80 1.97 -1.50 13.44
CA ARG A 80 2.49 -0.27 14.06
C ARG A 80 1.46 0.39 14.98
N LEU A 81 0.17 0.36 14.61
CA LEU A 81 -0.90 0.85 15.47
C LEU A 81 -1.01 0.02 16.75
N ALA A 82 -0.97 -1.30 16.66
CA ALA A 82 -0.93 -2.17 17.84
C ALA A 82 0.25 -1.83 18.76
N LEU A 83 1.44 -1.62 18.19
CA LEU A 83 2.63 -1.20 18.97
C LEU A 83 2.43 0.14 19.68
N MET A 84 1.79 1.13 19.03
CA MET A 84 1.48 2.43 19.65
C MET A 84 0.47 2.34 20.80
N ILE A 85 -0.40 1.33 20.78
CA ILE A 85 -1.36 1.07 21.85
C ILE A 85 -0.71 0.32 23.01
N GLU A 86 0.14 -0.66 22.70
CA GLU A 86 0.67 -1.62 23.67
C GLU A 86 1.95 -1.15 24.37
N GLN A 87 2.69 -0.21 23.79
CA GLN A 87 4.05 0.14 24.22
C GLN A 87 4.23 1.65 24.42
N VAL A 88 5.15 1.99 25.34
CA VAL A 88 5.70 3.35 25.48
C VAL A 88 6.93 3.46 24.59
N ASP A 89 7.01 4.54 23.80
CA ASP A 89 8.08 4.80 22.83
C ASP A 89 8.34 3.63 21.85
N PRO A 90 7.32 3.19 21.09
CA PRO A 90 7.45 2.07 20.17
C PRO A 90 8.49 2.37 19.09
N ARG A 91 9.33 1.38 18.78
CA ARG A 91 10.21 1.43 17.60
C ARG A 91 9.57 0.67 16.46
N PHE A 92 9.59 1.26 15.27
CA PHE A 92 9.10 0.63 14.06
C PHE A 92 10.27 0.12 13.23
N GLU A 93 10.16 -1.13 12.80
CA GLU A 93 11.10 -1.70 11.85
C GLU A 93 10.99 -0.96 10.51
N ASN A 94 12.15 -0.77 9.87
CA ASN A 94 12.19 -0.30 8.51
C ASN A 94 11.66 -1.39 7.59
N TRP A 95 10.90 -1.01 6.58
CA TRP A 95 10.38 -1.92 5.57
C TRP A 95 10.86 -1.47 4.20
N ASP A 96 11.40 -2.41 3.43
CA ASP A 96 11.85 -2.21 2.06
C ASP A 96 10.84 -2.91 1.15
N GLN A 97 9.94 -2.11 0.56
CA GLN A 97 8.87 -2.60 -0.29
C GLN A 97 9.39 -3.29 -1.57
N ASP A 98 10.53 -2.84 -2.11
CA ASP A 98 11.09 -3.41 -3.34
C ASP A 98 11.70 -4.78 -3.05
N LYS A 99 12.38 -4.91 -1.91
CA LYS A 99 12.86 -6.21 -1.42
C LYS A 99 11.71 -7.17 -1.16
N THR A 100 10.64 -6.74 -0.47
CA THR A 100 9.47 -7.59 -0.22
C THR A 100 8.79 -8.01 -1.52
N ALA A 101 8.64 -7.11 -2.49
CA ALA A 101 8.05 -7.45 -3.78
C ALA A 101 8.80 -8.58 -4.52
N ILE A 102 10.12 -8.61 -4.38
CA ILE A 102 10.98 -9.65 -4.95
C ILE A 102 10.93 -10.94 -4.12
N ASP A 103 11.15 -10.83 -2.80
CA ASP A 103 11.24 -11.98 -1.90
C ASP A 103 9.92 -12.77 -1.86
N ASP A 104 8.78 -12.08 -1.91
CA ASP A 104 7.43 -12.68 -1.86
C ASP A 104 6.80 -12.90 -3.24
N ASP A 105 7.58 -12.70 -4.32
CA ASP A 105 7.17 -12.87 -5.72
C ASP A 105 5.77 -12.30 -6.04
N TYR A 106 5.61 -10.98 -5.85
CA TYR A 106 4.32 -10.31 -6.03
C TYR A 106 3.64 -10.61 -7.37
N GLN A 107 4.42 -10.80 -8.44
CA GLN A 107 3.90 -11.05 -9.79
C GLN A 107 3.13 -12.38 -9.90
N SER A 108 3.47 -13.36 -9.06
CA SER A 108 2.88 -14.70 -9.07
C SER A 108 1.77 -14.89 -8.03
N GLN A 109 1.45 -13.86 -7.23
CA GLN A 109 0.43 -13.98 -6.19
C GLN A 109 -0.99 -14.09 -6.77
N SER A 110 -1.90 -14.67 -5.99
CA SER A 110 -3.30 -14.81 -6.38
C SER A 110 -4.06 -13.49 -6.16
N SER A 111 -4.53 -12.86 -7.25
CA SER A 111 -5.26 -11.60 -7.15
C SER A 111 -6.50 -11.68 -6.26
N SER A 112 -7.21 -12.81 -6.25
CA SER A 112 -8.38 -13.00 -5.38
C SER A 112 -8.00 -13.04 -3.90
N VAL A 113 -6.90 -13.72 -3.55
CA VAL A 113 -6.42 -13.77 -2.16
C VAL A 113 -6.00 -12.39 -1.68
N VAL A 114 -5.23 -11.65 -2.49
CA VAL A 114 -4.83 -10.27 -2.16
C VAL A 114 -6.05 -9.38 -1.95
N ALA A 115 -7.07 -9.56 -2.78
CA ALA A 115 -8.30 -8.78 -2.70
C ALA A 115 -9.09 -9.08 -1.42
N ASP A 116 -9.23 -10.35 -1.05
CA ASP A 116 -9.86 -10.77 0.21
C ASP A 116 -9.11 -10.22 1.43
N GLU A 117 -7.78 -10.26 1.41
CA GLU A 117 -6.94 -9.72 2.49
C GLU A 117 -7.10 -8.20 2.64
N LEU A 118 -7.25 -7.47 1.53
CA LEU A 118 -7.51 -6.02 1.54
C LEU A 118 -8.91 -5.65 2.07
N LEU A 119 -9.90 -6.53 1.91
CA LEU A 119 -11.25 -6.31 2.45
C LEU A 119 -11.34 -6.57 3.97
N CYS A 120 -10.43 -7.37 4.50
CA CYS A 120 -10.37 -7.70 5.93
C CYS A 120 -9.64 -6.64 6.78
N ALA A 121 -9.12 -5.57 6.16
CA ALA A 121 -8.41 -4.49 6.82
C ALA A 121 -9.34 -3.42 7.45
#